data_AF-A0A927A090-F1
#
_entry.id   AF-A0A927A090-F1
#
_cell.length_a   1.000
_cell.length_b   1.000
_cell.length_c   1.000
_cell.angle_alpha   90.00
_cell.angle_beta   90.00
_cell.angle_gamma   90.00
#
_symmetry.space_group_name_H-M   'P 1'
#
loop_
_entity.id
_entity.type
_entity.pdbx_description
1 polymer ?
#
loop_
_entity_poly.entity_id
_entity_poly.type
_entity_poly.pdbx_seq_one_letter_code
_entity_poly.pdbx_strand_id
1 'polypeptide(L)'
;MSNYRSSLNSSINDSKQQALKKHCCNVMEVLVAEEVEKQIQALPVKVSQHIKQPEVVAYALNRLPGLYATSKRGFQRQWHHAKTELSPKITMAVRQGIVAVQRDPLRVNDPLNFQEDQAASAIEALEKLKVLLQCEDLSWEQLPDAVEQKLLNLSRGKTAWNRTVASNQDTFDWNNNRH
;
A
#
# COMPACT_ATOMS: atom_id res chain seq x y z
N MET A 1 -15.84 20.96 -26.00
CA MET A 1 -14.58 20.27 -26.35
C MET A 1 -13.48 20.80 -25.44
N SER A 2 -13.04 20.06 -24.41
CA SER A 2 -11.69 20.20 -23.77
C SER A 2 -11.49 19.46 -22.43
N ASN A 3 -12.36 18.52 -22.01
CA ASN A 3 -12.17 17.87 -20.69
C ASN A 3 -11.74 16.40 -20.75
N TYR A 4 -11.42 15.86 -21.93
CA TYR A 4 -10.99 14.46 -22.09
C TYR A 4 -9.53 14.19 -21.72
N ARG A 5 -8.74 15.24 -21.43
CA ARG A 5 -7.29 15.11 -21.16
C ARG A 5 -6.97 14.91 -19.67
N SER A 6 -7.92 15.13 -18.76
CA SER A 6 -7.69 15.08 -17.31
C SER A 6 -7.88 13.69 -16.70
N SER A 7 -8.87 12.90 -17.14
CA SER A 7 -9.14 11.58 -16.53
C SER A 7 -8.15 10.49 -16.96
N LEU A 8 -7.59 10.57 -18.18
CA LEU A 8 -6.52 9.67 -18.62
C LEU A 8 -5.25 9.84 -17.75
N ASN A 9 -5.01 11.05 -17.25
CA ASN A 9 -3.85 11.32 -16.41
C ASN A 9 -3.97 10.66 -15.02
N SER A 10 -5.19 10.44 -14.50
CA SER A 10 -5.42 9.84 -13.17
C SER A 10 -5.03 8.36 -13.11
N SER A 11 -5.56 7.52 -14.01
CA SER A 11 -5.23 6.08 -14.05
C SER A 11 -3.82 5.79 -14.53
N ILE A 12 -3.24 6.71 -15.34
CA ILE A 12 -1.81 6.69 -15.68
C ILE A 12 -0.97 6.98 -14.43
N ASN A 13 -1.44 7.83 -13.51
CA ASN A 13 -0.70 8.20 -12.32
C ASN A 13 -0.67 7.06 -11.29
N ASP A 14 -1.77 6.34 -11.03
CA ASP A 14 -1.76 5.21 -10.07
C ASP A 14 -0.87 4.06 -10.57
N SER A 15 -1.00 3.71 -11.85
CA SER A 15 -0.15 2.72 -12.52
C SER A 15 1.34 3.12 -12.52
N LYS A 16 1.64 4.41 -12.78
CA LYS A 16 3.03 4.92 -12.74
C LYS A 16 3.57 5.01 -11.33
N GLN A 17 2.78 5.44 -10.35
CA GLN A 17 3.18 5.50 -8.95
C GLN A 17 3.50 4.10 -8.42
N GLN A 18 2.69 3.11 -8.75
CA GLN A 18 2.93 1.72 -8.36
C GLN A 18 4.11 1.09 -9.10
N ALA A 19 4.35 1.45 -10.36
CA ALA A 19 5.55 1.05 -11.11
C ALA A 19 6.83 1.70 -10.54
N LEU A 20 6.81 2.99 -10.20
CA LEU A 20 7.94 3.67 -9.58
C LEU A 20 8.28 3.07 -8.21
N LYS A 21 7.25 2.73 -7.40
CA LYS A 21 7.41 2.04 -6.11
C LYS A 21 8.13 0.67 -6.25
N LYS A 22 8.02 0.01 -7.42
CA LYS A 22 8.74 -1.24 -7.72
C LYS A 22 10.19 -1.00 -8.15
N HIS A 23 10.54 0.20 -8.60
CA HIS A 23 11.85 0.53 -9.16
C HIS A 23 12.71 1.44 -8.28
N CYS A 24 12.17 1.97 -7.18
CA CYS A 24 12.93 2.71 -6.18
C CYS A 24 12.62 2.20 -4.76
N CYS A 25 13.63 2.14 -3.90
CA CYS A 25 13.47 1.77 -2.49
C CYS A 25 14.36 2.64 -1.60
N ASN A 26 13.93 2.89 -0.37
CA ASN A 26 14.74 3.58 0.62
C ASN A 26 15.50 2.54 1.47
N VAL A 27 16.83 2.59 1.41
CA VAL A 27 17.69 1.66 2.15
C VAL A 27 17.54 1.80 3.66
N MET A 28 17.17 3.00 4.14
CA MET A 28 16.98 3.24 5.57
C MET A 28 15.81 2.45 6.15
N GLU A 29 14.80 2.08 5.35
CA GLU A 29 13.65 1.29 5.84
C GLU A 29 14.10 -0.05 6.41
N VAL A 30 15.02 -0.74 5.71
CA VAL A 30 15.56 -2.03 6.15
C VAL A 30 16.39 -1.88 7.41
N LEU A 31 17.33 -0.92 7.42
CA LEU A 31 18.26 -0.75 8.55
C LEU A 31 17.56 -0.25 9.82
N VAL A 32 16.55 0.62 9.67
CA VAL A 32 15.74 1.09 10.80
C VAL A 32 14.89 -0.05 11.33
N ALA A 33 14.26 -0.86 10.48
CA ALA A 33 13.48 -2.01 10.93
C ALA A 33 14.33 -3.00 11.75
N GLU A 34 15.52 -3.35 11.25
CA GLU A 34 16.48 -4.22 11.96
C GLU A 34 16.87 -3.65 13.34
N GLU A 35 17.17 -2.35 13.41
CA GLU A 35 17.59 -1.71 14.68
C GLU A 35 16.42 -1.55 15.66
N VAL A 36 15.19 -1.30 15.17
CA VAL A 36 13.97 -1.28 15.99
C VAL A 36 13.73 -2.63 16.63
N GLU A 37 13.77 -3.70 15.84
CA GLU A 37 13.60 -5.06 16.34
C GLU A 37 14.65 -5.38 17.42
N LYS A 38 15.93 -5.10 17.12
CA LYS A 38 17.04 -5.31 18.06
C LYS A 38 16.88 -4.55 19.37
N GLN A 39 16.52 -3.26 19.33
CA GLN A 39 16.36 -2.46 20.55
C GLN A 39 15.13 -2.89 21.35
N ILE A 40 14.03 -3.27 20.69
CA ILE A 40 12.82 -3.74 21.39
C ILE A 40 13.03 -5.11 22.02
N GLN A 41 13.73 -6.03 21.36
CA GLN A 41 14.10 -7.33 21.92
C GLN A 41 15.01 -7.21 23.15
N ALA A 42 15.82 -6.15 23.22
CA ALA A 42 16.66 -5.86 24.39
C ALA A 42 15.90 -5.28 25.59
N LEU A 43 14.62 -4.91 25.44
CA LEU A 43 13.79 -4.36 26.52
C LEU A 43 13.08 -5.47 27.32
N PRO A 44 12.70 -5.19 28.58
CA PRO A 44 11.86 -6.09 29.35
C PRO A 44 10.52 -6.38 28.64
N VAL A 45 10.06 -7.63 28.69
CA VAL A 45 8.84 -8.11 27.99
C VAL A 45 7.62 -7.24 28.29
N LYS A 46 7.46 -6.80 29.54
CA LYS A 46 6.34 -5.93 29.96
C LYS A 46 6.32 -4.60 29.20
N VAL A 47 7.49 -4.08 28.82
CA VAL A 47 7.60 -2.81 28.10
C VAL A 47 7.48 -3.04 26.60
N SER A 48 8.13 -4.08 26.06
CA SER A 48 8.12 -4.35 24.63
C SER A 48 6.73 -4.70 24.08
N GLN A 49 5.86 -5.33 24.88
CA GLN A 49 4.48 -5.66 24.50
C GLN A 49 3.61 -4.43 24.18
N HIS A 50 3.92 -3.26 24.75
CA HIS A 50 3.12 -2.05 24.57
C HIS A 50 3.69 -1.12 23.49
N ILE A 51 4.85 -1.46 22.90
CA ILE A 51 5.48 -0.64 21.86
C ILE A 51 4.98 -1.07 20.49
N LYS A 52 4.30 -0.17 19.79
CA LYS A 52 3.92 -0.36 18.39
C LYS A 52 5.14 -0.10 17.50
N GLN A 53 5.76 -1.17 17.00
CA GLN A 53 6.95 -1.08 16.15
C GLN A 53 6.79 -0.17 14.91
N PRO A 54 5.66 -0.20 14.17
CA PRO A 54 5.48 0.65 12.99
C PRO A 54 5.58 2.15 13.31
N GLU A 55 5.12 2.57 14.50
CA GLU A 55 5.19 3.96 14.94
C GLU A 55 6.62 4.38 15.24
N VAL A 56 7.41 3.49 15.86
CA VAL A 56 8.84 3.73 16.11
C VAL A 56 9.60 3.84 14.78
N VAL A 57 9.31 2.95 13.83
CA VAL A 57 9.90 2.98 12.49
C VAL A 57 9.57 4.31 11.79
N ALA A 58 8.30 4.71 11.77
CA ALA A 58 7.87 5.98 11.16
C ALA A 58 8.52 7.18 11.86
N TYR A 59 8.57 7.19 13.19
CA TYR A 59 9.22 8.25 13.97
C TYR A 59 10.70 8.39 13.61
N ALA A 60 11.42 7.27 13.52
CA ALA A 60 12.84 7.26 13.20
C ALA A 60 13.10 7.70 11.74
N LEU A 61 12.36 7.14 10.78
CA LEU A 61 12.52 7.46 9.35
C LEU A 61 12.25 8.95 9.07
N ASN A 62 11.28 9.56 9.74
CA ASN A 62 10.97 10.99 9.60
C ASN A 62 12.09 11.93 10.10
N ARG A 63 13.12 11.39 10.76
CA ARG A 63 14.26 12.15 11.33
C ARG A 63 15.60 11.77 10.72
N LEU A 64 15.61 10.80 9.80
CA LEU A 64 16.81 10.29 9.17
C LEU A 64 16.84 10.73 7.70
N PRO A 65 18.04 10.93 7.11
CA PRO A 65 18.14 11.24 5.69
C PRO A 65 17.63 10.04 4.88
N GLY A 66 16.73 10.28 3.91
CA GLY A 66 16.26 9.25 3.00
C GLY A 66 17.36 8.82 2.02
N LEU A 67 17.62 7.52 1.91
CA LEU A 67 18.63 6.97 1.01
C LEU A 67 17.97 6.11 -0.06
N TYR A 68 17.48 6.77 -1.11
CA TYR A 68 16.82 6.08 -2.21
C TYR A 68 17.83 5.43 -3.17
N ALA A 69 17.47 4.25 -3.67
CA ALA A 69 18.20 3.54 -4.69
C ALA A 69 17.23 3.00 -5.76
N THR A 70 17.63 3.13 -7.02
CA THR A 70 16.90 2.61 -8.20
C THR A 70 17.60 1.43 -8.87
N SER A 71 18.75 1.00 -8.34
CA SER A 71 19.54 -0.11 -8.86
C SER A 71 20.19 -0.90 -7.73
N LYS A 72 20.51 -2.17 -7.98
CA LYS A 72 21.20 -3.03 -7.00
C LYS A 72 22.55 -2.44 -6.56
N ARG A 73 23.33 -1.87 -7.49
CA ARG A 73 24.61 -1.21 -7.18
C ARG A 73 24.40 0.04 -6.33
N GLY A 74 23.39 0.85 -6.65
CA GLY A 74 23.01 2.01 -5.85
C GLY A 74 22.60 1.61 -4.43
N PHE A 75 21.81 0.54 -4.31
CA PHE A 75 21.39 -0.01 -3.03
C PHE A 75 22.59 -0.41 -2.16
N GLN A 76 23.53 -1.19 -2.72
CA GLN A 76 24.73 -1.63 -1.99
C GLN A 76 25.58 -0.44 -1.51
N ARG A 77 25.77 0.58 -2.36
CA ARG A 77 26.51 1.79 -1.99
C ARG A 77 25.83 2.53 -0.84
N GLN A 78 24.51 2.75 -0.95
CA GLN A 78 23.74 3.44 0.09
C GLN A 78 23.71 2.64 1.40
N TRP A 79 23.61 1.32 1.31
CA TRP A 79 23.62 0.43 2.45
C TRP A 79 24.96 0.47 3.18
N HIS A 80 26.07 0.46 2.45
CA HIS A 80 27.41 0.57 3.04
C HIS A 80 27.57 1.92 3.74
N HIS A 81 27.28 3.02 3.06
CA HIS A 81 27.32 4.37 3.63
C HIS A 81 26.45 4.49 4.89
N ALA A 82 25.22 3.96 4.86
CA ALA A 82 24.35 3.98 6.01
C ALA A 82 24.92 3.20 7.21
N LYS A 83 25.50 2.02 6.97
CA LYS A 83 26.13 1.22 8.03
C LYS A 83 27.37 1.86 8.60
N THR A 84 28.20 2.51 7.78
CA THR A 84 29.46 3.09 8.25
C THR A 84 29.28 4.44 8.92
N GLU A 85 28.43 5.32 8.35
CA GLU A 85 28.35 6.72 8.76
C GLU A 85 27.05 7.06 9.51
N LEU A 86 25.95 6.36 9.24
CA LEU A 86 24.63 6.69 9.81
C LEU A 86 24.20 5.75 10.93
N SER A 87 24.89 4.64 11.17
CA SER A 87 24.59 3.71 12.27
C SER A 87 24.36 4.39 13.64
N PRO A 88 25.21 5.33 14.11
CA PRO A 88 24.96 5.99 15.40
C PRO A 88 23.70 6.87 15.37
N LYS A 89 23.41 7.52 14.24
CA LYS A 89 22.19 8.33 14.06
C LYS A 89 20.94 7.45 14.04
N ILE A 90 20.99 6.31 13.35
CA ILE A 90 19.90 5.32 13.32
C ILE A 90 19.61 4.84 14.75
N THR A 91 20.64 4.42 15.46
CA THR A 91 20.54 3.94 16.85
C THR A 91 19.87 4.98 17.75
N MET A 92 20.29 6.25 17.65
CA MET A 92 19.73 7.34 18.44
C MET A 92 18.28 7.65 18.06
N ALA A 93 17.96 7.69 16.76
CA ALA A 93 16.62 7.98 16.28
C ALA A 93 15.62 6.91 16.73
N VAL A 94 15.99 5.63 16.64
CA VAL A 94 15.20 4.50 17.13
C VAL A 94 14.98 4.60 18.63
N ARG A 95 16.03 4.88 19.41
CA ARG A 95 15.92 5.04 20.87
C ARG A 95 14.96 6.16 21.25
N GLN A 96 15.04 7.29 20.55
CA GLN A 96 14.11 8.41 20.75
C GLN A 96 12.68 8.04 20.35
N GLY A 97 12.49 7.26 19.28
CA GLY A 97 11.18 6.78 18.85
C GLY A 97 10.52 5.86 19.86
N ILE A 98 11.29 4.93 20.45
CA ILE A 98 10.82 4.08 21.53
C ILE A 98 10.31 4.91 22.71
N VAL A 99 11.10 5.91 23.14
CA VAL A 99 10.70 6.80 24.25
C VAL A 99 9.47 7.64 23.90
N ALA A 100 9.38 8.13 22.66
CA ALA A 100 8.24 8.93 22.22
C ALA A 100 6.94 8.12 22.19
N VAL A 101 6.97 6.90 21.65
CA VAL A 101 5.79 6.00 21.60
C VAL A 101 5.38 5.56 23.00
N GLN A 102 6.34 5.29 23.89
CA GLN A 102 6.04 4.93 25.28
C GLN A 102 5.36 6.04 26.10
N ARG A 103 5.66 7.31 25.78
CA ARG A 103 5.10 8.45 26.52
C ARG A 103 3.62 8.69 26.26
N ASP A 104 3.11 8.25 25.12
CA ASP A 104 1.72 8.50 24.70
C ASP A 104 0.99 7.21 24.26
N PRO A 105 0.81 6.23 25.18
CA PRO A 105 0.21 4.94 24.86
C PRO A 105 -1.31 5.02 24.62
N LEU A 106 -1.95 6.14 25.00
CA LEU A 106 -3.41 6.36 24.86
C LEU A 106 -3.78 7.13 23.60
N ARG A 107 -2.81 7.49 22.75
CA ARG A 107 -3.09 8.15 21.49
C ARG A 107 -3.96 7.25 20.60
N VAL A 108 -5.13 7.76 20.23
CA VAL A 108 -5.99 7.13 19.23
C VAL A 108 -5.26 7.21 17.90
N ASN A 109 -4.82 6.06 17.40
CA ASN A 109 -4.18 5.92 16.10
C ASN A 109 -5.09 5.06 15.24
N ASP A 110 -5.75 5.66 14.26
CA ASP A 110 -6.41 4.91 13.18
C ASP A 110 -5.32 4.42 12.22
N PRO A 111 -5.05 3.09 12.16
CA PRO A 111 -4.02 2.56 11.30
C PRO A 111 -4.40 2.72 9.82
N LEU A 112 -3.44 3.06 8.98
CA LEU A 112 -3.62 3.08 7.53
C LEU A 112 -3.81 1.64 7.03
N ASN A 113 -5.05 1.26 6.68
CA ASN A 113 -5.39 -0.08 6.19
C ASN A 113 -5.43 -0.14 4.66
N PHE A 114 -4.28 -0.36 4.03
CA PHE A 114 -4.18 -0.52 2.57
C PHE A 114 -4.77 -1.83 2.03
N GLN A 115 -5.20 -2.74 2.91
CA GLN A 115 -5.76 -4.03 2.54
C GLN A 115 -7.27 -3.93 2.31
N GLU A 116 -7.93 -3.00 3.01
CA GLU A 116 -9.34 -2.65 2.81
C GLU A 116 -9.58 -2.10 1.41
N ASP A 117 -8.68 -1.26 0.90
CA ASP A 117 -8.77 -0.71 -0.46
C ASP A 117 -8.66 -1.80 -1.55
N GLN A 118 -7.79 -2.79 -1.33
CA GLN A 118 -7.62 -3.91 -2.27
C GLN A 118 -8.78 -4.90 -2.19
N ALA A 119 -9.28 -5.18 -0.99
CA ALA A 119 -10.46 -6.02 -0.80
C ALA A 119 -11.71 -5.35 -1.39
N ALA A 120 -11.90 -4.05 -1.16
CA ALA A 120 -12.97 -3.26 -1.75
C ALA A 120 -12.87 -3.24 -3.28
N SER A 121 -11.68 -3.03 -3.84
CA SER A 121 -11.46 -3.07 -5.29
C SER A 121 -11.71 -4.47 -5.88
N ALA A 122 -11.34 -5.54 -5.17
CA ALA A 122 -11.62 -6.91 -5.59
C ALA A 122 -13.14 -7.19 -5.58
N ILE A 123 -13.86 -6.76 -4.54
CA ILE A 123 -15.32 -6.88 -4.45
C ILE A 123 -15.99 -6.10 -5.59
N GLU A 124 -15.57 -4.86 -5.84
CA GLU A 124 -16.08 -4.03 -6.94
C GLU A 124 -15.82 -4.68 -8.31
N ALA A 125 -14.65 -5.29 -8.50
CA ALA A 125 -14.34 -6.04 -9.72
C ALA A 125 -15.24 -7.27 -9.88
N LEU A 126 -15.53 -7.99 -8.79
CA LEU A 126 -16.44 -9.15 -8.81
C LEU A 126 -17.88 -8.72 -9.15
N GLU A 127 -18.37 -7.61 -8.59
CA GLU A 127 -19.68 -7.04 -8.93
C GLU A 127 -19.78 -6.65 -10.40
N LYS A 128 -18.76 -5.98 -10.94
CA LYS A 128 -18.70 -5.68 -12.38
C LYS A 128 -18.72 -6.94 -13.23
N LEU A 129 -18.03 -8.00 -12.81
CA LEU A 129 -18.03 -9.29 -13.49
C LEU A 129 -19.38 -10.01 -13.42
N LYS A 130 -20.10 -9.93 -12.29
CA LYS A 130 -21.49 -10.43 -12.17
C LYS A 130 -22.41 -9.80 -13.22
N VAL A 131 -22.32 -8.49 -13.37
CA VAL A 131 -23.11 -7.73 -14.36
C VAL A 131 -22.73 -8.12 -15.79
N LEU A 132 -21.43 -8.23 -16.10
CA LEU A 132 -20.95 -8.59 -17.44
C LEU A 132 -21.31 -10.02 -17.83
N LEU A 133 -21.19 -10.97 -16.90
CA LEU A 133 -21.48 -12.38 -17.14
C LEU A 133 -22.97 -12.72 -16.98
N GLN A 134 -23.78 -11.76 -16.51
CA GLN A 134 -25.21 -11.92 -16.19
C GLN A 134 -25.43 -13.09 -15.22
N CYS A 135 -24.65 -13.13 -14.15
CA CYS A 135 -24.69 -14.19 -13.16
C CYS A 135 -24.72 -13.54 -11.77
N GLU A 136 -25.89 -13.52 -11.13
CA GLU A 136 -26.12 -12.82 -9.85
C GLU A 136 -25.38 -13.49 -8.68
N ASP A 137 -25.23 -14.82 -8.74
CA ASP A 137 -24.60 -15.64 -7.70
C ASP A 137 -23.14 -16.00 -7.99
N LEU A 138 -22.41 -15.15 -8.72
CA LEU A 138 -20.99 -15.41 -9.01
C LEU A 138 -20.11 -15.29 -7.76
N SER A 139 -19.48 -16.38 -7.35
CA SER A 139 -18.40 -16.38 -6.36
C SER A 139 -17.03 -16.49 -7.02
N TRP A 140 -15.96 -16.16 -6.28
CA TRP A 140 -14.58 -16.30 -6.77
C TRP A 140 -14.21 -17.74 -7.16
N GLU A 141 -14.81 -18.73 -6.49
CA GLU A 141 -14.56 -20.16 -6.78
C GLU A 141 -15.22 -20.59 -8.09
N GLN A 142 -16.38 -20.03 -8.41
CA GLN A 142 -17.16 -20.35 -9.61
C GLN A 142 -16.82 -19.47 -10.81
N LEU A 143 -15.98 -18.46 -10.61
CA LEU A 143 -15.60 -17.47 -11.62
C LEU A 143 -14.91 -18.09 -12.85
N PRO A 144 -13.96 -19.03 -12.72
CA PRO A 144 -13.33 -19.66 -13.88
C PRO A 144 -14.34 -20.39 -14.76
N ASP A 145 -15.19 -21.21 -14.14
CA ASP A 145 -16.20 -22.01 -14.83
C ASP A 145 -17.26 -21.12 -15.50
N ALA A 146 -17.70 -20.06 -14.82
CA ALA A 146 -18.67 -19.12 -15.37
C ALA A 146 -18.12 -18.36 -16.59
N VAL A 147 -16.84 -17.95 -16.54
CA VAL A 147 -16.16 -17.32 -17.68
C VAL A 147 -16.04 -18.32 -18.84
N GLU A 148 -15.61 -19.56 -18.57
CA GLU A 148 -15.48 -20.59 -19.59
C GLU A 148 -16.82 -20.90 -20.27
N GLN A 149 -17.88 -21.11 -19.50
CA GLN A 149 -19.22 -21.37 -20.03
C GLN A 149 -19.72 -20.21 -20.89
N LYS A 150 -19.48 -18.96 -20.50
CA LYS A 150 -19.91 -17.81 -21.29
C LYS A 150 -19.13 -17.68 -22.60
N LEU A 151 -17.81 -17.93 -22.57
CA LEU A 151 -16.97 -17.96 -23.78
C LEU A 151 -17.38 -19.08 -24.74
N LEU A 152 -17.71 -20.27 -24.21
CA LEU A 152 -18.23 -21.39 -25.01
C LEU A 152 -19.60 -21.09 -25.63
N ASN A 153 -20.47 -20.37 -24.92
CA ASN A 153 -21.77 -19.97 -25.45
C ASN A 153 -21.67 -18.88 -26.53
N LEU A 154 -20.70 -17.97 -26.41
CA LEU A 154 -20.38 -16.96 -27.43
C LEU A 154 -19.82 -17.60 -28.71
N SER A 155 -18.86 -18.52 -28.59
CA SER A 155 -18.29 -19.20 -29.77
C SER A 155 -19.32 -20.03 -30.53
N ARG A 156 -20.37 -20.50 -29.84
CA ARG A 156 -21.51 -21.23 -30.39
C ARG A 156 -22.66 -20.33 -30.87
N GLY A 157 -22.53 -19.00 -30.78
CA GLY A 157 -23.54 -18.03 -31.22
C GLY A 157 -24.82 -17.99 -30.37
N LYS A 158 -24.81 -18.58 -29.16
CA LYS A 158 -26.00 -18.72 -28.30
C LYS A 158 -26.32 -17.48 -27.47
N THR A 159 -25.37 -16.54 -27.33
CA THR A 159 -25.51 -15.35 -26.49
C THR A 159 -24.78 -14.15 -27.09
N ALA A 160 -25.36 -12.95 -26.98
CA ALA A 160 -24.72 -11.69 -27.36
C ALA A 160 -23.97 -11.07 -26.17
N TRP A 161 -22.78 -10.48 -26.41
CA TRP A 161 -21.99 -9.81 -25.38
C TRP A 161 -22.58 -8.43 -25.07
N ASN A 162 -22.98 -8.20 -23.81
CA ASN A 162 -23.39 -6.86 -23.36
C ASN A 162 -22.18 -6.07 -22.91
N ARG A 163 -21.80 -5.05 -23.69
CA ARG A 163 -20.79 -4.06 -23.27
C ARG A 163 -21.47 -3.05 -22.34
N THR A 164 -21.38 -3.27 -21.03
CA THR A 164 -21.83 -2.28 -20.05
C THR A 164 -20.83 -1.13 -19.98
N VAL A 165 -21.24 0.05 -20.44
CA VAL A 165 -20.53 1.31 -20.19
C VAL A 165 -20.91 1.74 -18.77
N ALA A 166 -20.16 1.30 -17.76
CA ALA A 166 -20.40 1.68 -16.38
C ALA A 166 -19.71 3.03 -16.10
N SER A 167 -20.47 4.11 -16.27
CA SER A 167 -20.19 5.42 -15.68
C SER A 167 -20.92 5.51 -14.34
N ASN A 168 -20.19 5.56 -13.23
CA ASN A 168 -20.69 6.12 -11.97
C ASN A 168 -19.53 6.78 -11.22
N GLN A 169 -19.70 8.07 -10.97
CA GLN A 169 -18.82 8.94 -10.19
C GLN A 169 -19.25 8.87 -8.73
N ASP A 170 -18.48 8.19 -7.88
CA ASP A 170 -18.47 8.51 -6.45
C ASP A 170 -17.35 9.53 -6.22
N THR A 171 -17.77 10.79 -6.13
CA THR A 171 -16.89 11.93 -5.94
C THR A 171 -16.66 12.09 -4.44
N PHE A 172 -15.55 11.59 -3.91
CA PHE A 172 -15.15 11.87 -2.53
C PHE A 172 -14.62 13.32 -2.44
N ASP A 173 -15.38 14.17 -1.76
CA ASP A 173 -15.18 15.62 -1.69
C ASP A 173 -14.15 15.96 -0.61
N TRP A 174 -12.90 16.26 -1.01
CA TRP A 174 -11.80 16.59 -0.10
C TRP A 174 -11.89 17.97 0.56
N ASN A 175 -12.97 18.74 0.32
CA ASN A 175 -13.01 20.17 0.62
C ASN A 175 -13.79 20.55 1.89
N ASN A 176 -14.20 19.61 2.75
CA ASN A 176 -15.10 19.91 3.88
C ASN A 176 -14.51 19.74 5.29
N ASN A 177 -13.19 19.79 5.48
CA ASN A 177 -12.60 19.90 6.82
C ASN A 177 -11.42 20.89 6.84
N ARG A 178 -11.77 22.18 6.81
CA ARG A 178 -10.95 23.25 7.39
C ARG A 178 -11.85 24.14 8.25
N HIS A 179 -11.89 23.83 9.53
CA HIS A 179 -12.18 24.78 10.60
C HIS A 179 -11.03 24.72 11.60
#